data_AF-A0A401PTP0-F1
#
_entry.id   AF-A0A401PTP0-F1
#
_cell.length_a   1.000
_cell.length_b   1.000
_cell.length_c   1.000
_cell.angle_alpha   90.00
_cell.angle_beta   90.00
_cell.angle_gamma   90.00
#
_symmetry.space_group_name_H-M   'P 1'
#
loop_
_entity.id
_entity.type
_entity.pdbx_description
1 polymer ?
#
loop_
_entity_poly.entity_id
_entity_poly.type
_entity_poly.pdbx_seq_one_letter_code
_entity_poly.pdbx_strand_id
1 'polypeptide(L)' 'MLVPFLLTAFKLLESSSQQWLQGLVYFIGNLLGLALAVYKCQSMGLLPTHASDWLAFIEPPQRVEYTGGGLVL' A
#
# COMPACT_ATOMS: atom_id res chain seq x y z
N MET A 1 -16.04 -11.07 -15.03
CA MET A 1 -16.37 -9.79 -15.68
C MET A 1 -15.12 -8.97 -16.06
N LEU A 2 -14.00 -9.03 -15.32
CA LEU A 2 -12.76 -8.30 -15.65
C LEU A 2 -12.01 -8.82 -16.90
N VAL A 3 -11.96 -10.14 -17.08
CA VAL A 3 -11.25 -10.80 -18.20
C VAL A 3 -11.72 -10.37 -19.60
N PRO A 4 -13.03 -10.32 -19.92
CA PRO A 4 -13.49 -9.86 -21.25
C PRO A 4 -13.26 -8.36 -21.49
N PHE A 5 -13.19 -7.55 -20.42
CA PHE A 5 -12.90 -6.12 -20.53
C PHE A 5 -11.44 -5.90 -20.94
N LEU A 6 -10.50 -6.64 -20.33
CA LEU A 6 -9.09 -6.54 -20.66
C LEU A 6 -8.82 -6.94 -22.12
N LEU A 7 -9.45 -8.03 -22.59
CA LEU A 7 -9.32 -8.50 -23.97
C LEU A 7 -9.84 -7.48 -24.98
N THR A 8 -10.96 -6.81 -24.67
CA THR A 8 -11.54 -5.75 -25.52
C THR A 8 -10.62 -4.53 -25.60
N ALA A 9 -10.04 -4.11 -24.48
CA ALA A 9 -9.09 -3.00 -24.44
C ALA A 9 -7.81 -3.30 -25.26
N PHE A 10 -7.28 -4.53 -25.16
CA PHE A 10 -6.14 -4.96 -25.96
C PHE A 10 -6.45 -5.01 -27.46
N LYS A 11 -7.62 -5.55 -27.84
CA LYS A 11 -8.06 -5.56 -29.25
C LYS A 11 -8.23 -4.16 -29.84
N LEU A 12 -8.70 -3.21 -29.04
CA LEU A 12 -8.81 -1.79 -29.44
C LEU A 12 -7.43 -1.12 -29.60
N LEU A 13 -6.45 -1.54 -28.79
CA LEU A 13 -5.07 -1.02 -28.86
C LEU A 13 -4.34 -1.48 -30.13
N GLU A 14 -4.55 -2.72 -30.55
CA GLU A 14 -3.92 -3.32 -31.73
C GLU A 14 -4.47 -2.78 -33.06
N SER A 15 -5.74 -2.38 -33.09
CA SER A 15 -6.41 -1.88 -34.31
C SER A 15 -6.00 -0.45 -34.71
N SER A 16 -5.28 0.27 -33.86
CA SER A 16 -4.92 1.68 -34.08
C SER A 16 -3.60 1.81 -34.85
N SER A 17 -3.38 2.90 -35.59
CA SER A 17 -2.09 3.17 -36.27
C SER A 17 -1.02 3.74 -35.32
N GLN A 18 -1.43 4.26 -34.15
CA GLN A 18 -0.54 4.82 -33.11
C GLN A 18 -0.51 3.96 -31.84
N GLN A 19 -0.41 2.64 -32.04
CA GLN A 19 -0.41 1.60 -31.00
C GLN A 19 0.61 1.88 -29.90
N TRP A 20 1.80 2.33 -30.29
CA TRP A 20 2.90 2.63 -29.38
C TRP A 20 2.55 3.73 -28.37
N LEU A 21 2.00 4.85 -28.85
CA LEU A 21 1.62 5.97 -27.98
C LEU A 21 0.45 5.60 -27.07
N GLN A 22 -0.55 4.91 -27.60
CA GLN A 22 -1.69 4.43 -26.80
C GLN A 22 -1.27 3.42 -25.72
N GLY A 23 -0.35 2.50 -26.04
CA GLY A 23 0.20 1.56 -25.06
C GLY A 23 0.97 2.27 -23.94
N LEU A 24 1.77 3.27 -24.28
CA LEU A 24 2.55 4.06 -23.32
C LEU A 24 1.64 4.86 -22.37
N VAL A 25 0.60 5.52 -22.91
CA VAL A 25 -0.39 6.26 -22.12
C VAL A 25 -1.20 5.32 -21.23
N TYR A 26 -1.62 4.16 -21.75
CA TYR A 26 -2.31 3.15 -20.95
C TYR A 26 -1.43 2.66 -19.79
N PHE A 27 -0.17 2.35 -20.05
CA PHE A 27 0.77 1.91 -19.03
C PHE A 27 0.99 2.98 -17.94
N ILE A 28 1.29 4.22 -18.35
CA ILE A 28 1.49 5.34 -17.41
C ILE A 28 0.22 5.63 -16.62
N GLY A 29 -0.95 5.62 -17.25
CA GLY A 29 -2.22 5.86 -16.59
C GLY A 29 -2.52 4.82 -15.50
N ASN A 30 -2.30 3.54 -15.78
CA ASN A 30 -2.46 2.48 -14.78
C ASN A 30 -1.42 2.60 -13.66
N LEU A 31 -0.16 2.92 -13.99
CA LEU A 31 0.91 3.09 -13.00
C LEU A 31 0.62 4.26 -12.06
N LEU A 32 0.15 5.40 -12.59
CA LEU A 32 -0.30 6.54 -11.81
C LEU A 32 -1.50 6.19 -10.92
N GLY A 33 -2.50 5.49 -11.46
CA GLY A 33 -3.66 5.03 -10.68
C GLY A 33 -3.25 4.12 -9.52
N LEU A 34 -2.34 3.18 -9.77
CA LEU A 34 -1.77 2.31 -8.75
C LEU A 34 -0.99 3.11 -7.70
N ALA A 35 -0.13 4.03 -8.12
CA ALA A 35 0.65 4.86 -7.21
C ALA A 35 -0.25 5.72 -6.29
N LEU A 36 -1.31 6.32 -6.84
CA LEU A 36 -2.28 7.09 -6.06
C LEU A 36 -3.06 6.21 -5.08
N ALA A 37 -3.44 5.00 -5.48
CA ALA A 37 -4.10 4.04 -4.59
C ALA A 37 -3.18 3.63 -3.43
N VAL A 38 -1.91 3.31 -3.72
CA VAL A 38 -0.90 2.99 -2.70
C VAL A 38 -0.67 4.18 -1.77
N TYR A 39 -0.57 5.40 -2.29
CA TYR A 39 -0.45 6.62 -1.47
C TYR A 39 -1.65 6.84 -0.56
N LYS A 40 -2.86 6.52 -1.02
CA LYS A 40 -4.06 6.55 -0.17
C LYS A 40 -4.03 5.48 0.91
N CYS A 41 -3.59 4.26 0.59
CA CYS A 41 -3.38 3.21 1.59
C CYS A 41 -2.34 3.63 2.64
N GLN A 42 -1.26 4.30 2.21
CA GLN A 42 -0.26 4.90 3.09
C GLN A 42 -0.89 5.95 4.02
N SER A 43 -1.68 6.87 3.47
CA SER A 43 -2.33 7.94 4.24
C SER A 43 -3.34 7.41 5.27
N MET A 44 -3.89 6.21 5.03
CA MET A 44 -4.78 5.50 5.96
C MET A 44 -4.03 4.65 6.99
N GLY A 45 -2.70 4.55 6.92
CA GLY A 45 -1.89 3.73 7.83
C GLY A 45 -2.04 2.21 7.61
N LEU A 46 -2.52 1.78 6.44
CA LEU A 46 -2.68 0.36 6.10
C LEU A 46 -1.36 -0.32 5.71
N LEU A 47 -0.34 0.48 5.37
CA LEU A 47 0.97 -0.02 4.97
C LEU A 47 1.90 -0.01 6.20
N PRO A 48 2.65 -1.10 6.45
CA PRO A 48 3.61 -1.20 7.55
C PRO A 48 4.84 -0.32 7.29
N THR A 49 4.65 0.99 7.42
CA THR A 49 5.62 2.04 7.05
C THR A 49 6.14 2.76 8.27
N HIS A 50 5.43 2.70 9.39
CA HIS A 50 5.80 3.40 10.60
C HIS A 50 6.48 2.45 11.59
N ALA A 51 7.45 2.95 12.37
CA ALA A 51 8.15 2.16 13.38
C ALA A 51 7.20 1.52 14.41
N SER A 52 6.04 2.14 14.64
CA SER A 52 4.98 1.57 15.49
C SER A 52 4.41 0.25 14.97
N ASP A 53 4.38 0.07 13.65
CA ASP A 53 3.81 -1.12 13.02
C ASP A 53 4.66 -2.37 13.32
N TRP A 54 5.94 -2.15 13.65
CA TRP A 54 6.91 -3.17 14.02
C TRP A 54 7.02 -3.37 15.54
N LEU A 55 6.45 -2.48 16.36
CA LEU A 55 6.46 -2.60 17.81
C LEU A 55 5.75 -3.88 18.29
N ALA A 56 4.77 -4.36 17.52
CA ALA A 56 4.08 -5.63 17.78
C ALA A 56 5.04 -6.84 17.82
N PHE A 57 6.22 -6.73 17.23
CA PHE A 57 7.25 -7.77 17.21
C PHE A 57 8.39 -7.53 18.21
N ILE A 58 8.34 -6.44 18.98
CA ILE A 58 9.36 -6.14 19.99
C ILE A 58 8.91 -6.72 21.33
N GLU A 59 9.78 -7.51 21.94
CA GLU A 59 9.54 -8.07 23.27
C GLU A 59 9.43 -6.96 24.31
N PRO A 60 8.43 -7.00 25.21
CA PRO A 60 8.29 -6.00 26.25
C PRO A 60 9.49 -6.08 27.22
N PRO A 61 10.07 -4.93 27.63
CA PRO A 61 11.20 -4.92 28.54
C PRO A 61 10.83 -5.60 29.86
N GLN A 62 11.68 -6.52 30.31
CA GLN A 62 11.50 -7.22 31.58
C GLN A 62 11.76 -6.25 32.74
N ARG A 63 10.88 -6.24 33.76
CA ARG A 63 11.12 -5.47 34.98
C ARG A 63 12.30 -6.06 35.75
N VAL A 64 13.29 -5.23 36.03
CA VAL A 64 14.50 -5.59 36.80
C VAL A 64 14.44 -5.18 38.27
N GLU A 65 13.58 -4.21 38.61
CA GLU A 65 13.52 -3.61 39.94
C GLU A 65 12.09 -3.53 40.47
N TYR A 66 11.96 -3.75 41.78
CA TYR A 66 10.71 -3.63 42.53
C TYR A 66 10.93 -2.68 43.71
N THR A 67 10.28 -1.52 43.67
CA THR A 67 10.22 -0.57 44.78
C THR A 67 8.76 -0.38 45.15
N GLY A 68 8.40 -0.67 46.39
CA GLY A 68 7.05 -0.52 46.93
C GLY A 68 7.06 0.24 48.24
N GLY A 69 6.32 1.34 48.30
CA GLY A 69 6.04 2.12 49.51
C GLY A 69 4.69 2.80 49.36
N GLY A 70 3.79 2.58 50.31
CA GLY A 70 2.44 3.15 50.34
C GLY A 70 2.26 4.08 51.53
N LEU A 71 1.14 4.82 51.56
CA LEU A 71 0.82 5.72 52.66
C LEU A 71 0.66 4.90 53.96
N VAL A 72 1.48 5.19 54.96
CA VAL A 72 1.22 4.76 56.34
C VAL A 72 0.15 5.70 56.87
N LEU A 73 -1.10 5.19 56.95
CA LEU A 73 -2.21 5.87 57.64
C LEU A 73 -1.94 5.91 59.14
#